data_AF-A0A1W9S269-F1
#
_entry.id   AF-A0A1W9S269-F1
#
_cell.length_a   1.000
_cell.length_b   1.000
_cell.length_c   1.000
_cell.angle_alpha   90.00
_cell.angle_beta   90.00
_cell.angle_gamma   90.00
#
_symmetry.space_group_name_H-M   'P 1'
#
loop_
_entity.id
_entity.type
_entity.pdbx_description
1 polymer ?
#
loop_
_entity_poly.entity_id
_entity_poly.type
_entity_poly.pdbx_seq_one_letter_code
_entity_poly.pdbx_strand_id
1 'polypeptide(L)'
;MENQLRFNISDKRIKYSGAKKIYSFSKDHISEFNHRHNAVFSNYDLTLEEGDIISLCQMANNQSNLGILRNRQLRESAIMAAALSAISVGLIGRGSLNKIPRDKITKKLTDELKRANDRTAAQVMAEVLQTTTETLPMGEEVLIESTITEGVRIKPGKEAGGNPTIAVGALFGKEEHRQQYGLPTARNVSLLSMGNDVIDGTTKSIKGIHSSLTALFLTESNVKRHLPDIYVQRWMGGAYFEEFNPRETNLLDAAEIIAHSYGLSRPDKLSSFFLDRKRHYPAMDILNNAGITTPFDKDGDLFPAIILGFEDIHFPDGRRLYSMIGDIGGSAEWAVGVLPLVWRGGQAIGMLTSQSSLTRGDVSPEQLWNDRFHYTEEEFMLIQDARFEQKPYFSIKDILDDPFAGGISAFGCITDNYYLPFMEGVKTNREDNTVSVNVLAVNSLGIMECWQLKFKCNHSLENTARLMMSPKQTLADLEGKELEDAIGKMLKDDKIRKRYRIFFNNEYYPALIPVHDKLVILHKAINTLIERGALQEKDREIIHITSRLVDDWFISYD
;
A
#
# COMPACT_ATOMS: atom_id res chain seq x y z
N MET A 1 -15.56 -32.61 15.41
CA MET A 1 -14.64 -31.85 14.54
C MET A 1 -13.37 -31.63 15.35
N GLU A 2 -12.22 -32.12 14.90
CA GLU A 2 -10.94 -31.75 15.52
C GLU A 2 -10.82 -30.23 15.49
N ASN A 3 -10.60 -29.62 16.66
CA ASN A 3 -10.52 -28.18 16.80
C ASN A 3 -9.14 -27.74 16.29
N GLN A 4 -8.99 -27.65 14.97
CA GLN A 4 -7.73 -27.32 14.32
C GLN A 4 -7.37 -25.87 14.66
N LEU A 5 -6.43 -25.68 15.61
CA LEU A 5 -6.04 -24.34 16.08
C LEU A 5 -5.28 -23.54 15.03
N ARG A 6 -4.54 -24.19 14.12
CA ARG A 6 -3.82 -23.57 13.01
C ARG A 6 -4.49 -23.89 11.68
N PHE A 7 -4.95 -22.89 10.94
CA PHE A 7 -5.63 -23.12 9.67
C PHE A 7 -5.39 -22.02 8.65
N ASN A 8 -5.37 -22.41 7.38
CA ASN A 8 -5.30 -21.49 6.26
C ASN A 8 -6.66 -20.83 6.05
N ILE A 9 -6.67 -19.50 5.95
CA ILE A 9 -7.90 -18.72 5.78
C ILE A 9 -8.56 -18.99 4.44
N SER A 10 -7.80 -19.32 3.38
CA SER A 10 -8.40 -19.69 2.09
C SER A 10 -9.23 -20.97 2.15
N ASP A 11 -8.93 -21.86 3.11
CA ASP A 11 -9.54 -23.18 3.21
C ASP A 11 -10.77 -23.18 4.14
N LYS A 12 -10.95 -22.10 4.91
CA LYS A 12 -11.99 -21.95 5.93
C LYS A 12 -12.83 -20.73 5.61
N ARG A 13 -14.08 -20.95 5.19
CA ARG A 13 -15.00 -19.85 4.85
C ARG A 13 -15.30 -18.98 6.07
N ILE A 14 -14.82 -17.75 6.04
CA ILE A 14 -15.17 -16.69 7.00
C ILE A 14 -16.64 -16.31 6.79
N LYS A 15 -17.37 -16.09 7.89
CA LYS A 15 -18.75 -15.57 7.85
C LYS A 15 -18.75 -14.09 8.21
N TYR A 16 -19.44 -13.30 7.40
CA TYR A 16 -19.81 -11.93 7.72
C TYR A 16 -21.28 -11.90 8.14
N SER A 17 -21.56 -11.42 9.34
CA SER A 17 -22.93 -11.32 9.92
C SER A 17 -23.44 -9.89 10.08
N GLY A 18 -22.64 -8.90 9.70
CA GLY A 18 -22.97 -7.49 9.91
C GLY A 18 -24.13 -6.99 9.05
N ALA A 19 -24.81 -5.96 9.56
CA ALA A 19 -25.85 -5.28 8.84
C ALA A 19 -25.24 -4.44 7.71
N LYS A 20 -25.68 -4.67 6.46
CA LYS A 20 -25.27 -3.84 5.32
C LYS A 20 -26.23 -2.67 5.20
N LYS A 21 -25.94 -1.56 5.88
CA LYS A 21 -26.63 -0.30 5.57
C LYS A 21 -26.03 0.25 4.29
N ILE A 22 -26.81 0.18 3.21
CA ILE A 22 -26.41 0.62 1.88
C ILE A 22 -26.94 2.03 1.65
N TYR A 23 -26.06 2.94 1.26
CA TYR A 23 -26.41 4.26 0.74
C TYR A 23 -26.09 4.29 -0.75
N SER A 24 -27.14 4.28 -1.58
CA SER A 24 -27.01 4.38 -3.03
C SER A 24 -26.94 5.84 -3.47
N PHE A 25 -26.06 6.12 -4.43
CA PHE A 25 -25.92 7.47 -4.98
C PHE A 25 -27.15 7.83 -5.81
N SER A 26 -27.67 9.03 -5.58
CA SER A 26 -28.66 9.61 -6.48
C SER A 26 -28.01 10.02 -7.80
N LYS A 27 -28.83 10.25 -8.83
CA LYS A 27 -28.35 10.79 -10.11
C LYS A 27 -27.61 12.12 -9.94
N ASP A 28 -28.09 12.98 -9.04
CA ASP A 28 -27.46 14.27 -8.73
C ASP A 28 -26.09 14.07 -8.06
N HIS A 29 -25.99 13.12 -7.13
CA HIS A 29 -24.72 12.76 -6.51
C HIS A 29 -23.73 12.25 -7.57
N ILE A 30 -24.15 11.34 -8.45
CA ILE A 30 -23.32 10.84 -9.55
C ILE A 30 -22.85 11.99 -10.46
N SER A 31 -23.75 12.93 -10.81
CA SER A 31 -23.40 14.09 -11.63
C SER A 31 -22.38 15.01 -10.93
N GLU A 32 -22.57 15.30 -9.64
CA GLU A 32 -21.65 16.09 -8.82
C GLU A 32 -20.28 15.40 -8.69
N PHE A 33 -20.28 14.08 -8.47
CA PHE A 33 -19.06 13.28 -8.38
C PHE A 33 -18.27 13.34 -9.68
N ASN A 34 -18.94 13.10 -10.82
CA ASN A 34 -18.33 13.20 -12.14
C ASN A 34 -17.79 14.61 -12.43
N HIS A 35 -18.51 15.66 -12.02
CA HIS A 35 -18.05 17.03 -12.21
C HIS A 35 -16.76 17.32 -11.42
N ARG A 36 -16.73 16.95 -10.12
CA ARG A 36 -15.56 17.17 -9.25
C ARG A 36 -14.34 16.37 -9.70
N HIS A 37 -14.53 15.18 -10.23
CA HIS A 37 -13.45 14.28 -10.66
C HIS A 37 -13.23 14.25 -12.18
N ASN A 38 -13.80 15.20 -12.92
CA ASN A 38 -13.79 15.20 -14.40
C ASN A 38 -12.37 15.15 -14.98
N ALA A 39 -11.42 15.89 -14.39
CA ALA A 39 -10.03 15.89 -14.87
C ALA A 39 -9.38 14.50 -14.74
N VAL A 40 -9.62 13.81 -13.62
CA VAL A 40 -9.13 12.45 -13.38
C VAL A 40 -9.78 11.48 -14.37
N PHE A 41 -11.11 11.54 -14.52
CA PHE A 41 -11.84 10.65 -15.43
C PHE A 41 -11.47 10.86 -16.90
N SER A 42 -11.20 12.10 -17.29
CA SER A 42 -10.71 12.44 -18.64
C SER A 42 -9.31 11.90 -18.93
N ASN A 43 -8.52 11.50 -17.93
CA ASN A 43 -7.24 10.84 -18.15
C ASN A 43 -7.40 9.39 -18.63
N TYR A 44 -8.49 8.73 -18.24
CA TYR A 44 -8.70 7.30 -18.50
C TYR A 44 -9.97 6.98 -19.28
N ASP A 45 -10.66 8.01 -19.78
CA ASP A 45 -11.87 7.87 -20.57
C ASP A 45 -13.00 7.17 -19.80
N LEU A 46 -13.24 7.64 -18.57
CA LEU A 46 -14.20 7.06 -17.65
C LEU A 46 -15.37 8.01 -17.34
N THR A 47 -16.45 7.47 -16.82
CA THR A 47 -17.54 8.20 -16.14
C THR A 47 -18.15 7.29 -15.09
N LEU A 48 -18.40 7.79 -13.88
CA LEU A 48 -19.12 7.04 -12.85
C LEU A 48 -20.58 6.88 -13.27
N GLU A 49 -21.08 5.65 -13.33
CA GLU A 49 -22.49 5.34 -13.63
C GLU A 49 -23.29 5.03 -12.37
N GLU A 50 -22.72 4.27 -11.44
CA GLU A 50 -23.38 3.82 -10.22
C GLU A 50 -22.37 3.83 -9.05
N GLY A 51 -22.87 4.13 -7.85
CA GLY A 51 -22.08 4.15 -6.64
C GLY A 51 -22.93 3.79 -5.42
N ASP A 52 -22.44 2.87 -4.59
CA ASP A 52 -23.03 2.51 -3.31
C ASP A 52 -21.99 2.61 -2.20
N ILE A 53 -22.41 3.02 -1.01
CA ILE A 53 -21.58 2.97 0.20
C ILE A 53 -22.23 2.01 1.20
N ILE A 54 -21.50 0.96 1.56
CA ILE A 54 -21.85 0.05 2.65
C ILE A 54 -21.10 0.53 3.90
N SER A 55 -21.84 0.99 4.90
CA SER A 55 -21.22 1.38 6.17
C SER A 55 -20.93 0.15 7.02
N LEU A 56 -19.66 -0.03 7.42
CA LEU A 56 -19.16 -1.18 8.17
C LEU A 56 -18.93 -0.85 9.65
N CYS A 57 -18.46 0.36 9.94
CA CYS A 57 -18.37 0.90 11.31
C CYS A 57 -18.72 2.38 11.29
N GLN A 58 -19.68 2.79 12.13
CA GLN A 58 -20.08 4.20 12.29
C GLN A 58 -19.64 4.80 13.63
N MET A 59 -18.92 4.03 14.45
CA MET A 59 -18.45 4.52 15.73
C MET A 59 -17.34 5.54 15.49
N ALA A 60 -17.71 6.82 15.57
CA ALA A 60 -16.76 7.91 15.45
C ALA A 60 -15.93 8.02 16.73
N ASN A 61 -14.60 7.98 16.61
CA ASN A 61 -13.72 8.42 17.67
C ASN A 61 -13.78 9.95 17.77
N ASN A 62 -13.68 10.47 18.99
CA ASN A 62 -13.74 11.91 19.26
C ASN A 62 -12.35 12.56 19.29
N GLN A 63 -11.31 11.85 18.83
CA GLN A 63 -9.92 12.34 18.85
C GLN A 63 -9.56 13.10 17.58
N SER A 64 -10.27 12.86 16.47
CA SER A 64 -10.04 13.54 15.19
C SER A 64 -11.21 14.42 14.78
N ASN A 65 -10.97 15.33 13.84
CA ASN A 65 -11.98 16.17 13.25
C ASN A 65 -11.96 16.18 11.71
N LEU A 66 -11.23 15.22 11.10
CA LEU A 66 -10.89 15.08 9.67
C LEU A 66 -9.98 16.17 9.06
N GLY A 67 -9.78 17.30 9.74
CA GLY A 67 -9.02 18.46 9.27
C GLY A 67 -9.27 18.82 7.80
N ILE A 68 -8.24 18.94 6.95
CA ILE A 68 -8.37 19.31 5.54
C ILE A 68 -9.15 18.26 4.73
N LEU A 69 -9.19 17.00 5.17
CA LEU A 69 -9.98 15.93 4.54
C LEU A 69 -11.48 16.03 4.81
N ARG A 70 -11.94 17.11 5.47
CA ARG A 70 -13.33 17.58 5.34
C ARG A 70 -13.66 17.95 3.91
N ASN A 71 -12.68 18.43 3.14
CA ASN A 71 -12.81 18.66 1.71
C ASN A 71 -13.24 17.35 1.03
N ARG A 72 -14.44 17.38 0.46
CA ARG A 72 -15.08 16.19 -0.09
C ARG A 72 -14.35 15.69 -1.34
N GLN A 73 -13.86 16.59 -2.20
CA GLN A 73 -13.11 16.21 -3.39
C GLN A 73 -11.80 15.51 -3.01
N LEU A 74 -11.01 16.10 -2.12
CA LEU A 74 -9.74 15.50 -1.68
C LEU A 74 -9.94 14.13 -1.03
N ARG A 75 -10.94 13.98 -0.16
CA ARG A 75 -11.28 12.71 0.50
C ARG A 75 -11.69 11.63 -0.49
N GLU A 76 -12.57 11.97 -1.43
CA GLU A 76 -13.00 11.03 -2.48
C GLU A 76 -11.86 10.73 -3.47
N SER A 77 -10.94 11.66 -3.71
CA SER A 77 -9.78 11.41 -4.56
C SER A 77 -8.82 10.37 -3.98
N ALA A 78 -8.69 10.26 -2.65
CA ALA A 78 -7.94 9.15 -2.04
C ALA A 78 -8.60 7.79 -2.33
N ILE A 79 -9.94 7.73 -2.25
CA ILE A 79 -10.71 6.55 -2.64
C ILE A 79 -10.52 6.27 -4.12
N MET A 80 -10.49 7.31 -4.96
CA MET A 80 -10.29 7.16 -6.40
C MET A 80 -8.88 6.74 -6.78
N ALA A 81 -7.87 7.18 -6.06
CA ALA A 81 -6.49 6.73 -6.26
C ALA A 81 -6.40 5.21 -6.02
N ALA A 82 -7.00 4.70 -4.95
CA ALA A 82 -7.06 3.26 -4.70
C ALA A 82 -7.90 2.51 -5.76
N ALA A 83 -9.10 3.01 -6.07
CA ALA A 83 -10.03 2.40 -7.03
C ALA A 83 -9.43 2.26 -8.43
N LEU A 84 -8.92 3.37 -9.00
CA LEU A 84 -8.44 3.39 -10.38
C LEU A 84 -7.14 2.60 -10.52
N SER A 85 -6.28 2.56 -9.51
CA SER A 85 -5.12 1.67 -9.47
C SER A 85 -5.52 0.19 -9.39
N ALA A 86 -6.58 -0.15 -8.64
CA ALA A 86 -7.08 -1.51 -8.64
C ALA A 86 -7.66 -1.88 -10.01
N ILE A 87 -8.44 -0.98 -10.63
CA ILE A 87 -8.98 -1.15 -12.00
C ILE A 87 -7.85 -1.36 -13.01
N SER A 88 -6.79 -0.55 -12.97
CA SER A 88 -5.69 -0.68 -13.93
C SER A 88 -5.03 -2.06 -13.88
N VAL A 89 -4.75 -2.56 -12.67
CA VAL A 89 -4.26 -3.93 -12.47
C VAL A 89 -5.32 -4.96 -12.87
N GLY A 90 -6.58 -4.75 -12.53
CA GLY A 90 -7.70 -5.62 -12.86
C GLY A 90 -7.89 -5.83 -14.37
N LEU A 91 -7.71 -4.77 -15.16
CA LEU A 91 -7.82 -4.77 -16.63
C LEU A 91 -6.57 -5.37 -17.30
N ILE A 92 -5.38 -5.03 -16.82
CA ILE A 92 -4.12 -5.29 -17.54
C ILE A 92 -3.42 -6.56 -17.01
N GLY A 93 -3.31 -6.68 -15.69
CA GLY A 93 -2.33 -7.53 -15.03
C GLY A 93 -2.88 -8.66 -14.15
N ARG A 94 -4.15 -8.59 -13.75
CA ARG A 94 -4.76 -9.60 -12.88
C ARG A 94 -4.83 -10.96 -13.57
N GLY A 95 -4.36 -11.99 -12.86
CA GLY A 95 -4.35 -13.36 -13.38
C GLY A 95 -3.46 -13.52 -14.63
N SER A 96 -2.52 -12.60 -14.87
CA SER A 96 -1.62 -12.64 -16.03
C SER A 96 -0.83 -13.94 -16.11
N LEU A 97 -0.45 -14.52 -14.97
CA LEU A 97 0.26 -15.80 -14.92
C LEU A 97 -0.58 -16.96 -15.44
N ASN A 98 -1.91 -16.90 -15.31
CA ASN A 98 -2.82 -17.94 -15.78
C ASN A 98 -2.93 -17.97 -17.32
N LYS A 99 -2.47 -16.92 -18.00
CA LYS A 99 -2.42 -16.83 -19.47
C LYS A 99 -1.17 -17.51 -20.05
N ILE A 100 -0.24 -17.94 -19.20
CA ILE A 100 1.06 -18.52 -19.60
C ILE A 100 1.06 -20.04 -19.38
N PRO A 101 1.54 -20.85 -20.33
CA PRO A 101 1.72 -22.29 -20.14
C PRO A 101 2.61 -22.61 -18.93
N ARG A 102 2.25 -23.63 -18.13
CA ARG A 102 2.91 -23.94 -16.84
C ARG A 102 4.41 -24.23 -16.99
N ASP A 103 4.83 -24.85 -18.08
CA ASP A 103 6.22 -25.17 -18.43
C ASP A 103 7.07 -23.92 -18.74
N LYS A 104 6.43 -22.80 -19.09
CA LYS A 104 7.09 -21.52 -19.37
C LYS A 104 7.12 -20.57 -18.18
N ILE A 105 6.47 -20.93 -17.07
CA ILE A 105 6.46 -20.12 -15.86
C ILE A 105 7.82 -20.25 -15.17
N THR A 106 8.60 -19.18 -15.20
CA THR A 106 9.87 -19.07 -14.49
C THR A 106 9.76 -18.06 -13.34
N LYS A 107 10.72 -18.10 -12.40
CA LYS A 107 10.84 -17.08 -11.36
C LYS A 107 11.00 -15.68 -11.97
N LYS A 108 11.87 -15.54 -12.97
CA LYS A 108 12.11 -14.27 -13.68
C LYS A 108 10.82 -13.69 -14.27
N LEU A 109 10.05 -14.52 -15.00
CA LEU A 109 8.77 -14.09 -15.56
C LEU A 109 7.76 -13.69 -14.46
N THR A 110 7.74 -14.45 -13.37
CA THR A 110 6.87 -14.15 -12.21
C THR A 110 7.21 -12.77 -11.62
N ASP A 111 8.49 -12.49 -11.41
CA ASP A 111 8.98 -11.22 -10.87
C ASP A 111 8.72 -10.05 -11.85
N GLU A 112 8.88 -10.28 -13.16
CA GLU A 112 8.55 -9.28 -14.20
C GLU A 112 7.05 -8.92 -14.21
N LEU A 113 6.16 -9.91 -14.10
CA LEU A 113 4.72 -9.69 -14.03
C LEU A 113 4.32 -8.96 -12.74
N LYS A 114 4.94 -9.30 -11.60
CA LYS A 114 4.72 -8.59 -10.33
C LYS A 114 5.07 -7.11 -10.47
N ARG A 115 6.29 -6.82 -10.93
CA ARG A 115 6.77 -5.45 -11.15
C ARG A 115 5.94 -4.68 -12.16
N ALA A 116 5.38 -5.35 -13.17
CA ALA A 116 4.46 -4.73 -14.12
C ALA A 116 3.15 -4.28 -13.43
N ASN A 117 2.61 -5.09 -12.52
CA ASN A 117 1.43 -4.73 -11.74
C ASN A 117 1.75 -3.57 -10.79
N ASP A 118 2.81 -3.67 -9.99
CA ASP A 118 3.19 -2.62 -9.02
C ASP A 118 3.42 -1.28 -9.72
N ARG A 119 4.16 -1.28 -10.83
CA ARG A 119 4.37 -0.08 -11.67
C ARG A 119 3.07 0.54 -12.15
N THR A 120 2.15 -0.29 -12.64
CA THR A 120 0.87 0.18 -13.19
C THR A 120 -0.01 0.78 -12.09
N ALA A 121 -0.05 0.14 -10.92
CA ALA A 121 -0.76 0.65 -9.75
C ALA A 121 -0.16 1.97 -9.24
N ALA A 122 1.18 2.02 -9.08
CA ALA A 122 1.91 3.21 -8.64
C ALA A 122 1.71 4.40 -9.60
N GLN A 123 1.78 4.14 -10.91
CA GLN A 123 1.58 5.15 -11.94
C GLN A 123 0.19 5.77 -11.86
N VAL A 124 -0.86 4.95 -11.86
CA VAL A 124 -2.24 5.44 -11.81
C VAL A 124 -2.54 6.14 -10.49
N MET A 125 -2.03 5.61 -9.37
CA MET A 125 -2.23 6.21 -8.04
C MET A 125 -1.63 7.62 -8.00
N ALA A 126 -0.38 7.75 -8.44
CA ALA A 126 0.34 9.03 -8.50
C ALA A 126 -0.33 10.03 -9.46
N GLU A 127 -0.83 9.58 -10.61
CA GLU A 127 -1.54 10.44 -11.56
C GLU A 127 -2.86 10.99 -11.00
N VAL A 128 -3.63 10.16 -10.29
CA VAL A 128 -4.88 10.59 -9.64
C VAL A 128 -4.59 11.64 -8.58
N LEU A 129 -3.58 11.39 -7.73
CA LEU A 129 -3.16 12.34 -6.69
C LEU A 129 -2.67 13.65 -7.31
N GLN A 130 -1.75 13.60 -8.28
CA GLN A 130 -1.24 14.79 -8.97
C GLN A 130 -2.36 15.60 -9.65
N THR A 131 -3.25 14.92 -10.38
CA THR A 131 -4.34 15.59 -11.09
C THR A 131 -5.31 16.25 -10.11
N THR A 132 -5.60 15.58 -8.98
CA THR A 132 -6.45 16.15 -7.93
C THR A 132 -5.81 17.40 -7.35
N THR A 133 -4.57 17.33 -6.91
CA THR A 133 -3.92 18.45 -6.21
C THR A 133 -3.66 19.65 -7.12
N GLU A 134 -3.50 19.43 -8.43
CA GLU A 134 -3.43 20.51 -9.42
C GLU A 134 -4.78 21.22 -9.66
N THR A 135 -5.89 20.49 -9.49
CA THR A 135 -7.24 20.99 -9.82
C THR A 135 -8.01 21.53 -8.63
N LEU A 136 -7.48 21.41 -7.41
CA LEU A 136 -8.08 22.01 -6.22
C LEU A 136 -8.12 23.54 -6.33
N PRO A 137 -9.26 24.17 -5.95
CA PRO A 137 -9.44 25.60 -6.02
C PRO A 137 -8.50 26.32 -5.05
N MET A 138 -8.23 27.60 -5.33
CA MET A 138 -7.43 28.45 -4.47
C MET A 138 -7.97 28.46 -3.03
N GLY A 139 -7.07 28.30 -2.05
CA GLY A 139 -7.44 28.23 -0.63
C GLY A 139 -7.85 26.85 -0.10
N GLU A 140 -8.00 25.85 -0.98
CA GLU A 140 -8.13 24.43 -0.63
C GLU A 140 -6.91 23.62 -1.09
N GLU A 141 -5.84 24.32 -1.40
CA GLU A 141 -4.66 23.77 -2.06
C GLU A 141 -3.89 22.88 -1.10
N VAL A 142 -3.36 21.79 -1.64
CA VAL A 142 -2.57 20.84 -0.86
C VAL A 142 -1.29 20.48 -1.59
N LEU A 143 -0.29 20.14 -0.79
CA LEU A 143 0.93 19.48 -1.21
C LEU A 143 0.98 18.14 -0.48
N ILE A 144 1.02 17.03 -1.23
CA ILE A 144 1.13 15.68 -0.66
C ILE A 144 2.57 15.21 -0.84
N GLU A 145 3.21 14.80 0.24
CA GLU A 145 4.50 14.15 0.24
C GLU A 145 4.34 12.64 0.49
N SER A 146 4.90 11.80 -0.37
CA SER A 146 5.06 10.38 -0.08
C SER A 146 6.20 10.18 0.92
N THR A 147 5.88 9.65 2.10
CA THR A 147 6.82 9.56 3.25
C THR A 147 7.09 8.12 3.69
N ILE A 148 6.15 7.21 3.42
CA ILE A 148 6.24 5.78 3.75
C ILE A 148 5.86 4.98 2.51
N THR A 149 6.72 4.06 2.08
CA THR A 149 6.44 3.17 0.94
C THR A 149 7.12 1.82 1.13
N GLU A 150 6.58 0.78 0.52
CA GLU A 150 7.36 -0.44 0.26
C GLU A 150 8.48 -0.11 -0.75
N GLY A 151 9.68 -0.67 -0.57
CA GLY A 151 10.76 -0.66 -1.56
C GLY A 151 11.95 0.25 -1.25
N VAL A 152 11.97 0.94 -0.11
CA VAL A 152 12.93 2.03 0.18
C VAL A 152 14.32 1.47 0.39
N ARG A 153 15.03 1.30 -0.73
CA ARG A 153 16.43 0.88 -0.84
C ARG A 153 16.67 -0.60 -0.53
N ILE A 154 17.83 -1.04 -1.01
CA ILE A 154 18.33 -2.42 -1.05
C ILE A 154 17.90 -3.19 0.20
N LYS A 155 16.96 -4.13 0.06
CA LYS A 155 16.73 -5.18 1.06
C LYS A 155 18.06 -5.93 1.23
N PRO A 156 18.78 -5.76 2.36
CA PRO A 156 20.14 -6.26 2.50
C PRO A 156 20.21 -7.76 2.18
N GLY A 157 21.15 -8.13 1.32
CA GLY A 157 21.47 -9.53 1.03
C GLY A 157 20.52 -10.33 0.12
N LYS A 158 19.42 -9.80 -0.45
CA LYS A 158 18.51 -10.65 -1.26
C LYS A 158 17.83 -10.10 -2.50
N GLU A 159 17.37 -8.85 -2.52
CA GLU A 159 16.59 -8.36 -3.67
C GLU A 159 17.41 -7.41 -4.55
N ALA A 160 17.36 -7.70 -5.84
CA ALA A 160 17.81 -6.81 -6.88
C ALA A 160 16.82 -5.65 -6.97
N GLY A 161 16.97 -4.64 -6.10
CA GLY A 161 16.08 -3.48 -6.04
C GLY A 161 14.65 -3.80 -5.60
N GLY A 162 13.93 -2.80 -5.08
CA GLY A 162 12.52 -2.93 -4.73
C GLY A 162 11.62 -2.99 -5.98
N ASN A 163 10.36 -3.43 -5.80
CA ASN A 163 9.35 -3.27 -6.84
C ASN A 163 9.12 -1.77 -7.13
N PRO A 164 8.74 -1.40 -8.36
CA PRO A 164 8.35 -0.03 -8.67
C PRO A 164 7.19 0.42 -7.77
N THR A 165 7.32 1.60 -7.16
CA THR A 165 6.37 2.15 -6.19
C THR A 165 6.33 3.68 -6.30
N ILE A 166 5.55 4.36 -5.45
CA ILE A 166 5.64 5.81 -5.29
C ILE A 166 6.81 6.15 -4.37
N ALA A 167 7.80 6.83 -4.93
CA ALA A 167 9.05 7.17 -4.24
C ALA A 167 8.84 7.96 -2.93
N VAL A 168 9.67 7.70 -1.92
CA VAL A 168 9.79 8.61 -0.77
C VAL A 168 10.28 9.97 -1.25
N GLY A 169 9.66 11.05 -0.77
CA GLY A 169 9.90 12.42 -1.20
C GLY A 169 9.21 12.78 -2.52
N ALA A 170 8.41 11.89 -3.13
CA ALA A 170 7.56 12.27 -4.25
C ALA A 170 6.53 13.32 -3.77
N LEU A 171 6.41 14.41 -4.54
CA LEU A 171 5.54 15.53 -4.23
C LEU A 171 4.40 15.64 -5.24
N PHE A 172 3.17 15.68 -4.74
CA PHE A 172 1.95 15.91 -5.53
C PHE A 172 1.32 17.25 -5.16
N GLY A 173 1.27 18.15 -6.12
CA GLY A 173 0.77 19.51 -5.91
C GLY A 173 0.95 20.37 -7.16
N LYS A 174 0.44 21.59 -7.09
CA LYS A 174 0.75 22.63 -8.08
C LYS A 174 2.26 22.90 -8.11
N GLU A 175 2.76 23.31 -9.27
CA GLU A 175 4.19 23.45 -9.52
C GLU A 175 4.85 24.45 -8.56
N GLU A 176 4.20 25.58 -8.35
CA GLU A 176 4.60 26.63 -7.41
C GLU A 176 4.73 26.13 -5.96
N HIS A 177 3.88 25.19 -5.54
CA HIS A 177 3.93 24.63 -4.18
C HIS A 177 5.08 23.63 -4.05
N ARG A 178 5.34 22.82 -5.08
CA ARG A 178 6.48 21.89 -5.10
C ARG A 178 7.81 22.61 -5.09
N GLN A 179 7.94 23.72 -5.83
CA GLN A 179 9.15 24.54 -5.85
C GLN A 179 9.47 25.15 -4.47
N GLN A 180 8.44 25.39 -3.64
CA GLN A 180 8.61 25.90 -2.28
C GLN A 180 8.78 24.80 -1.22
N TYR A 181 8.75 23.52 -1.61
CA TYR A 181 8.90 22.42 -0.65
C TYR A 181 10.24 22.50 0.08
N GLY A 182 10.21 22.34 1.41
CA GLY A 182 11.35 22.56 2.31
C GLY A 182 11.54 24.01 2.78
N LEU A 183 10.79 24.96 2.21
CA LEU A 183 10.68 26.33 2.70
C LEU A 183 9.36 26.51 3.47
N PRO A 184 9.18 27.60 4.25
CA PRO A 184 7.91 27.90 4.89
C PRO A 184 6.78 27.97 3.86
N THR A 185 5.87 26.99 3.90
CA THR A 185 4.73 26.91 2.99
C THR A 185 3.75 28.06 3.25
N ALA A 186 3.12 28.56 2.19
CA ALA A 186 2.08 29.57 2.32
C ALA A 186 0.93 29.07 3.21
N ARG A 187 0.35 29.94 4.04
CA ARG A 187 -0.68 29.56 5.04
C ARG A 187 -1.96 28.98 4.43
N ASN A 188 -2.18 29.18 3.12
CA ASN A 188 -3.33 28.68 2.37
C ASN A 188 -3.07 27.31 1.70
N VAL A 189 -1.91 26.70 1.93
CA VAL A 189 -1.55 25.39 1.39
C VAL A 189 -1.33 24.41 2.54
N SER A 190 -2.10 23.32 2.55
CA SER A 190 -1.91 22.26 3.55
C SER A 190 -0.89 21.23 3.08
N LEU A 191 0.05 20.86 3.94
CA LEU A 191 0.96 19.74 3.72
C LEU A 191 0.33 18.44 4.23
N LEU A 192 0.35 17.40 3.41
CA LEU A 192 -0.13 16.07 3.75
C LEU A 192 1.02 15.07 3.63
N SER A 193 1.10 14.15 4.59
CA SER A 193 1.95 12.97 4.49
C SER A 193 1.14 11.80 3.92
N MET A 194 1.75 11.07 3.00
CA MET A 194 1.20 9.86 2.41
C MET A 194 2.05 8.64 2.78
N GLY A 195 1.38 7.53 3.04
CA GLY A 195 2.00 6.22 3.05
C GLY A 195 1.30 5.27 2.08
N ASN A 196 2.04 4.35 1.47
CA ASN A 196 1.47 3.43 0.51
C ASN A 196 2.16 2.05 0.49
N ASP A 197 1.36 1.06 0.16
CA ASP A 197 1.78 -0.23 -0.36
C ASP A 197 0.96 -0.42 -1.64
N VAL A 198 1.57 -0.10 -2.79
CA VAL A 198 0.82 0.07 -4.03
C VAL A 198 0.01 -1.18 -4.40
N ILE A 199 0.50 -2.37 -4.02
CA ILE A 199 -0.25 -3.63 -4.10
C ILE A 199 0.12 -4.55 -2.92
N ASP A 200 -0.81 -4.70 -1.98
CA ASP A 200 -0.75 -5.82 -1.04
C ASP A 200 -1.07 -7.13 -1.76
N GLY A 201 -0.15 -8.09 -1.62
CA GLY A 201 -0.24 -9.39 -2.26
C GLY A 201 -0.02 -9.35 -3.78
N THR A 202 1.06 -8.74 -4.27
CA THR A 202 1.37 -8.73 -5.72
C THR A 202 1.42 -10.14 -6.33
N THR A 203 1.88 -11.15 -5.58
CA THR A 203 1.86 -12.55 -6.04
C THR A 203 0.43 -13.05 -6.27
N LYS A 204 -0.51 -12.64 -5.42
CA LYS A 204 -1.94 -12.98 -5.54
C LYS A 204 -2.55 -12.27 -6.75
N SER A 205 -2.21 -11.01 -7.01
CA SER A 205 -2.73 -10.26 -8.16
C SER A 205 -2.40 -10.95 -9.50
N ILE A 206 -1.15 -11.35 -9.74
CA ILE A 206 -0.75 -12.02 -10.99
C ILE A 206 -1.30 -13.44 -11.13
N LYS A 207 -1.62 -14.11 -10.01
CA LYS A 207 -2.24 -15.44 -10.00
C LYS A 207 -3.77 -15.37 -10.05
N GLY A 208 -4.36 -14.21 -9.82
CA GLY A 208 -5.81 -14.04 -9.68
C GLY A 208 -6.35 -14.73 -8.41
N ILE A 209 -5.54 -14.80 -7.35
CA ILE A 209 -5.96 -15.36 -6.06
C ILE A 209 -6.55 -14.23 -5.21
N HIS A 210 -7.55 -14.56 -4.41
CA HIS A 210 -8.26 -13.64 -3.52
C HIS A 210 -7.35 -12.84 -2.57
N SER A 211 -7.89 -11.74 -2.07
CA SER A 211 -7.31 -10.81 -1.10
C SER A 211 -6.01 -10.17 -1.59
N SER A 212 -6.03 -9.63 -2.80
CA SER A 212 -5.04 -8.65 -3.29
C SER A 212 -5.72 -7.31 -3.52
N LEU A 213 -5.05 -6.23 -3.12
CA LEU A 213 -5.59 -4.88 -3.14
C LEU A 213 -4.49 -3.84 -3.33
N THR A 214 -4.87 -2.64 -3.73
CA THR A 214 -4.02 -1.44 -3.68
C THR A 214 -4.21 -0.75 -2.33
N ALA A 215 -3.19 -0.09 -1.78
CA ALA A 215 -3.32 0.57 -0.49
C ALA A 215 -2.60 1.93 -0.40
N LEU A 216 -3.28 2.90 0.19
CA LEU A 216 -2.66 4.15 0.64
C LEU A 216 -3.33 4.73 1.88
N PHE A 217 -2.65 5.65 2.53
CA PHE A 217 -3.24 6.65 3.42
C PHE A 217 -2.73 8.04 3.10
N LEU A 218 -3.55 9.04 3.43
CA LEU A 218 -3.20 10.46 3.52
C LEU A 218 -3.48 10.95 4.95
N THR A 219 -2.59 11.77 5.51
CA THR A 219 -2.77 12.36 6.84
C THR A 219 -2.15 13.76 6.91
N GLU A 220 -2.76 14.65 7.69
CA GLU A 220 -2.17 15.95 8.05
C GLU A 220 -1.06 15.84 9.09
N SER A 221 -0.91 14.67 9.70
CA SER A 221 0.22 14.42 10.58
C SER A 221 1.51 14.40 9.78
N ASN A 222 2.52 15.14 10.23
CA ASN A 222 3.87 14.92 9.72
C ASN A 222 4.40 13.56 10.21
N VAL A 223 5.37 13.03 9.46
CA VAL A 223 6.18 11.89 9.86
C VAL A 223 7.39 12.37 10.66
N LYS A 224 7.42 12.03 11.95
CA LYS A 224 8.53 12.32 12.88
C LYS A 224 9.76 11.45 12.63
N ARG A 225 9.52 10.18 12.29
CA ARG A 225 10.56 9.15 12.15
C ARG A 225 10.28 8.34 10.90
N HIS A 226 11.25 8.30 9.99
CA HIS A 226 11.16 7.45 8.81
C HIS A 226 11.27 5.98 9.23
N LEU A 227 10.33 5.15 8.77
CA LEU A 227 10.33 3.73 9.05
C LEU A 227 11.13 3.02 7.94
N PRO A 228 12.28 2.39 8.24
CA PRO A 228 13.11 1.73 7.23
C PRO A 228 12.38 0.53 6.64
N ASP A 229 12.60 0.25 5.36
CA ASP A 229 12.00 -0.90 4.65
C ASP A 229 12.70 -2.23 5.03
N ILE A 230 12.44 -2.67 6.26
CA ILE A 230 12.86 -3.96 6.82
C ILE A 230 11.67 -4.64 7.51
N TYR A 231 11.87 -5.82 8.08
CA TYR A 231 10.79 -6.53 8.75
C TYR A 231 10.47 -5.97 10.15
N VAL A 232 9.19 -6.00 10.51
CA VAL A 232 8.67 -5.62 11.82
C VAL A 232 7.99 -6.83 12.45
N GLN A 233 8.40 -7.22 13.65
CA GLN A 233 7.61 -8.07 14.53
C GLN A 233 6.50 -7.25 15.19
N ARG A 234 5.27 -7.78 15.19
CA ARG A 234 4.06 -7.00 15.47
C ARG A 234 3.28 -7.58 16.64
N TRP A 235 2.77 -6.70 17.50
CA TRP A 235 1.75 -6.99 18.51
C TRP A 235 0.60 -6.01 18.29
N MET A 236 -0.54 -6.51 17.82
CA MET A 236 -1.64 -5.69 17.34
C MET A 236 -2.96 -6.23 17.87
N GLY A 237 -3.87 -5.32 18.19
CA GLY A 237 -5.24 -5.63 18.58
C GLY A 237 -6.19 -4.54 18.10
N GLY A 238 -7.39 -4.94 17.69
CA GLY A 238 -8.53 -4.04 17.43
C GLY A 238 -9.11 -3.37 18.67
N ALA A 239 -8.70 -3.78 19.88
CA ALA A 239 -8.94 -3.06 21.12
C ALA A 239 -7.65 -2.44 21.66
N TYR A 240 -7.78 -1.27 22.29
CA TYR A 240 -6.65 -0.57 22.90
C TYR A 240 -6.05 -1.36 24.07
N PHE A 241 -4.72 -1.48 24.10
CA PHE A 241 -3.96 -1.99 25.24
C PHE A 241 -2.80 -1.04 25.57
N GLU A 242 -2.32 -1.06 26.81
CA GLU A 242 -1.18 -0.25 27.21
C GLU A 242 0.12 -0.75 26.55
N GLU A 243 1.01 0.16 26.19
CA GLU A 243 2.30 -0.23 25.60
C GLU A 243 3.12 -1.07 26.59
N PHE A 244 3.70 -2.16 26.09
CA PHE A 244 4.62 -3.02 26.85
C PHE A 244 5.92 -3.23 26.08
N ASN A 245 7.01 -3.53 26.78
CA ASN A 245 8.30 -3.79 26.16
C ASN A 245 8.36 -5.25 25.63
N PRO A 246 8.38 -5.49 24.32
CA PRO A 246 8.38 -6.85 23.78
C PRO A 246 9.68 -7.63 24.03
N ARG A 247 10.76 -6.97 24.50
CA ARG A 247 11.99 -7.66 24.94
C ARG A 247 11.86 -8.28 26.33
N GLU A 248 10.95 -7.75 27.15
CA GLU A 248 10.72 -8.18 28.54
C GLU A 248 9.43 -8.97 28.69
N THR A 249 8.60 -9.00 27.64
CA THR A 249 7.29 -9.65 27.63
C THR A 249 7.32 -10.86 26.72
N ASN A 250 6.99 -12.05 27.24
CA ASN A 250 6.90 -13.25 26.40
C ASN A 250 5.58 -13.25 25.59
N LEU A 251 5.45 -14.17 24.61
CA LEU A 251 4.26 -14.21 23.74
C LEU A 251 2.95 -14.50 24.49
N LEU A 252 2.98 -15.27 25.57
CA LEU A 252 1.80 -15.61 26.36
C LEU A 252 1.37 -14.42 27.23
N ASP A 253 2.30 -13.73 27.88
CA ASP A 253 2.02 -12.50 28.62
C ASP A 253 1.41 -11.44 27.70
N ALA A 254 1.98 -11.27 26.50
CA ALA A 254 1.42 -10.38 25.48
C ALA A 254 0.00 -10.80 25.05
N ALA A 255 -0.27 -12.10 24.94
CA ALA A 255 -1.60 -12.61 24.65
C ALA A 255 -2.60 -12.38 25.80
N GLU A 256 -2.16 -12.44 27.06
CA GLU A 256 -2.99 -12.10 28.21
C GLU A 256 -3.34 -10.61 28.23
N ILE A 257 -2.36 -9.73 28.02
CA ILE A 257 -2.56 -8.27 27.91
C ILE A 257 -3.60 -7.95 26.83
N ILE A 258 -3.44 -8.54 25.64
CA ILE A 258 -4.35 -8.31 24.51
C ILE A 258 -5.71 -8.98 24.75
N ALA A 259 -5.80 -10.13 25.39
CA ALA A 259 -7.08 -10.76 25.72
C ALA A 259 -7.89 -9.89 26.69
N HIS A 260 -7.22 -9.33 27.69
CA HIS A 260 -7.84 -8.48 28.70
C HIS A 260 -8.37 -7.17 28.13
N SER A 261 -7.72 -6.60 27.09
CA SER A 261 -8.25 -5.39 26.43
C SER A 261 -9.59 -5.59 25.72
N TYR A 262 -9.90 -6.82 25.33
CA TYR A 262 -11.21 -7.23 24.81
C TYR A 262 -12.21 -7.64 25.90
N GLY A 263 -11.83 -7.59 27.18
CA GLY A 263 -12.64 -8.12 28.28
C GLY A 263 -12.75 -9.64 28.28
N LEU A 264 -11.84 -10.35 27.60
CA LEU A 264 -11.83 -11.81 27.59
C LEU A 264 -11.21 -12.35 28.88
N SER A 265 -11.84 -13.37 29.44
CA SER A 265 -11.42 -13.97 30.72
C SER A 265 -10.16 -14.85 30.63
N ARG A 266 -9.71 -15.21 29.42
CA ARG A 266 -8.57 -16.11 29.17
C ARG A 266 -8.07 -15.98 27.72
N PRO A 267 -6.76 -16.18 27.47
CA PRO A 267 -6.15 -15.92 26.18
C PRO A 267 -6.55 -16.91 25.07
N ASP A 268 -6.87 -18.17 25.37
CA ASP A 268 -7.31 -19.19 24.37
C ASP A 268 -8.63 -18.85 23.63
N LYS A 269 -9.32 -17.79 24.03
CA LYS A 269 -10.45 -17.21 23.30
C LYS A 269 -10.01 -16.28 22.16
N LEU A 270 -8.74 -15.86 22.15
CA LEU A 270 -8.16 -15.08 21.07
C LEU A 270 -7.92 -15.92 19.82
N SER A 271 -7.73 -15.21 18.73
CA SER A 271 -7.06 -15.68 17.53
C SER A 271 -5.92 -14.71 17.21
N SER A 272 -4.77 -15.21 16.75
CA SER A 272 -3.65 -14.40 16.28
C SER A 272 -3.33 -14.71 14.82
N PHE A 273 -3.53 -13.75 13.90
CA PHE A 273 -3.16 -13.94 12.51
C PHE A 273 -1.64 -14.01 12.31
N PHE A 274 -1.22 -14.76 11.29
CA PHE A 274 0.16 -14.81 10.82
C PHE A 274 0.26 -14.98 9.30
N LEU A 275 1.37 -14.56 8.71
CA LEU A 275 1.82 -15.09 7.42
C LEU A 275 2.36 -16.53 7.55
N ASP A 276 2.13 -17.37 6.56
CA ASP A 276 2.70 -18.72 6.50
C ASP A 276 4.18 -18.66 6.08
N ARG A 277 5.07 -18.56 7.06
CA ARG A 277 6.52 -18.47 6.88
C ARG A 277 7.21 -19.30 7.95
N LYS A 278 8.31 -19.98 7.59
CA LYS A 278 9.12 -20.79 8.53
C LYS A 278 9.44 -20.05 9.83
N ARG A 279 9.80 -18.76 9.73
CA ARG A 279 10.11 -17.89 10.89
C ARG A 279 8.97 -17.73 11.90
N HIS A 280 7.72 -18.04 11.55
CA HIS A 280 6.56 -17.88 12.43
C HIS A 280 6.14 -19.15 13.14
N TYR A 281 6.62 -20.33 12.72
CA TYR A 281 6.16 -21.60 13.29
C TYR A 281 6.40 -21.69 14.80
N PRO A 282 7.55 -21.25 15.36
CA PRO A 282 7.75 -21.28 16.82
C PRO A 282 6.72 -20.43 17.58
N ALA A 283 6.41 -19.24 17.08
CA ALA A 283 5.39 -18.37 17.68
C ALA A 283 3.99 -18.97 17.60
N MET A 284 3.65 -19.51 16.43
CA MET A 284 2.38 -20.20 16.24
C MET A 284 2.25 -21.41 17.17
N ASP A 285 3.31 -22.23 17.31
CA ASP A 285 3.32 -23.41 18.19
C ASP A 285 3.12 -23.01 19.66
N ILE A 286 3.81 -21.97 20.13
CA ILE A 286 3.65 -21.44 21.49
C ILE A 286 2.19 -21.02 21.75
N LEU A 287 1.61 -20.23 20.84
CA LEU A 287 0.24 -19.74 20.99
C LEU A 287 -0.79 -20.87 20.86
N ASN A 288 -0.60 -21.80 19.92
CA ASN A 288 -1.49 -22.96 19.75
C ASN A 288 -1.47 -23.88 20.97
N ASN A 289 -0.31 -24.11 21.59
CA ASN A 289 -0.20 -24.88 22.84
C ASN A 289 -0.96 -24.22 24.00
N ALA A 290 -1.11 -22.90 23.98
CA ALA A 290 -1.95 -22.14 24.92
C ALA A 290 -3.44 -22.10 24.53
N GLY A 291 -3.85 -22.78 23.45
CA GLY A 291 -5.23 -22.86 22.98
C GLY A 291 -5.68 -21.70 22.09
N ILE A 292 -4.79 -20.77 21.76
CA ILE A 292 -5.05 -19.64 20.86
C ILE A 292 -5.05 -20.15 19.42
N THR A 293 -6.02 -19.70 18.61
CA THR A 293 -6.04 -20.06 17.19
C THR A 293 -5.10 -19.18 16.38
N THR A 294 -4.44 -19.75 15.38
CA THR A 294 -3.51 -19.06 14.47
C THR A 294 -3.98 -19.19 13.03
N PRO A 295 -5.01 -18.43 12.63
CA PRO A 295 -5.38 -18.31 11.23
C PRO A 295 -4.21 -17.74 10.43
N PHE A 296 -3.96 -18.26 9.22
CA PHE A 296 -2.86 -17.78 8.40
C PHE A 296 -3.22 -17.61 6.92
N ASP A 297 -2.44 -16.78 6.23
CA ASP A 297 -2.42 -16.65 4.77
C ASP A 297 -0.97 -16.79 4.25
N LYS A 298 -0.81 -17.21 3.00
CA LYS A 298 0.51 -17.33 2.36
C LYS A 298 1.06 -15.98 1.90
N ASP A 299 0.22 -14.97 1.76
CA ASP A 299 0.63 -13.62 1.38
C ASP A 299 -0.42 -12.62 1.85
N GLY A 300 -0.06 -11.36 2.03
CA GLY A 300 -0.98 -10.27 2.37
C GLY A 300 -1.46 -10.26 3.83
N ASP A 301 -0.70 -9.55 4.65
CA ASP A 301 -0.95 -9.30 6.08
C ASP A 301 -1.59 -7.93 6.35
N LEU A 302 -1.63 -7.05 5.35
CA LEU A 302 -2.21 -5.72 5.48
C LEU A 302 -3.73 -5.77 5.71
N PHE A 303 -4.48 -6.52 4.90
CA PHE A 303 -5.94 -6.59 5.07
C PHE A 303 -6.36 -7.10 6.47
N PRO A 304 -5.80 -8.23 6.97
CA PRO A 304 -6.00 -8.66 8.35
C PRO A 304 -5.76 -7.58 9.40
N ALA A 305 -4.70 -6.77 9.26
CA ALA A 305 -4.38 -5.69 10.19
C ALA A 305 -5.49 -4.64 10.25
N ILE A 306 -6.09 -4.32 9.10
CA ILE A 306 -7.16 -3.32 8.98
C ILE A 306 -8.45 -3.78 9.65
N ILE A 307 -8.74 -5.08 9.66
CA ILE A 307 -10.01 -5.64 10.18
C ILE A 307 -9.88 -6.32 11.55
N LEU A 308 -8.75 -6.17 12.25
CA LEU A 308 -8.60 -6.66 13.62
C LEU A 308 -9.72 -6.12 14.53
N GLY A 309 -10.28 -6.99 15.35
CA GLY A 309 -11.37 -6.68 16.28
C GLY A 309 -12.71 -6.38 15.60
N PHE A 310 -12.85 -6.60 14.29
CA PHE A 310 -14.10 -6.34 13.59
C PHE A 310 -15.16 -7.38 13.99
N GLU A 311 -16.24 -6.91 14.61
CA GLU A 311 -17.19 -7.78 15.34
C GLU A 311 -18.01 -8.70 14.45
N ASP A 312 -18.21 -8.30 13.20
CA ASP A 312 -19.08 -8.99 12.25
C ASP A 312 -18.40 -10.15 11.51
N ILE A 313 -17.09 -10.32 11.70
CA ILE A 313 -16.29 -11.36 11.07
C ILE A 313 -16.07 -12.51 12.05
N HIS A 314 -16.52 -13.71 11.65
CA HIS A 314 -16.39 -14.91 12.45
C HIS A 314 -15.72 -16.04 11.66
N PHE A 315 -14.73 -16.66 12.28
CA PHE A 315 -14.15 -17.92 11.82
C PHE A 315 -15.11 -19.09 12.08
N PRO A 316 -14.89 -20.26 11.44
CA PRO A 316 -15.77 -21.42 11.62
C PRO A 316 -15.90 -21.94 13.05
N ASP A 317 -14.91 -21.66 13.91
CA ASP A 317 -14.90 -22.01 15.33
C ASP A 317 -15.66 -20.99 16.21
N GLY A 318 -16.25 -19.96 15.60
CA GLY A 318 -16.98 -18.88 16.29
C GLY A 318 -16.10 -17.76 16.83
N ARG A 319 -14.76 -17.88 16.78
CA ARG A 319 -13.85 -16.80 17.18
C ARG A 319 -13.83 -15.70 16.11
N ARG A 320 -13.52 -14.48 16.53
CA ARG A 320 -13.27 -13.33 15.65
C ARG A 320 -11.79 -13.26 15.32
N LEU A 321 -11.41 -12.40 14.37
CA LEU A 321 -10.01 -12.03 14.18
C LEU A 321 -9.62 -10.95 15.20
N TYR A 322 -8.98 -11.35 16.29
CA TYR A 322 -8.66 -10.44 17.40
C TYR A 322 -7.30 -9.74 17.26
N SER A 323 -6.24 -10.46 16.91
CA SER A 323 -4.90 -9.93 17.09
C SER A 323 -3.89 -10.42 16.04
N MET A 324 -2.69 -9.83 16.11
CA MET A 324 -1.44 -10.38 15.59
C MET A 324 -0.43 -10.33 16.73
N ILE A 325 0.13 -11.46 17.15
CA ILE A 325 1.01 -11.57 18.31
C ILE A 325 2.28 -12.28 17.88
N GLY A 326 3.29 -11.49 17.52
CA GLY A 326 4.57 -12.00 17.07
C GLY A 326 4.65 -12.36 15.58
N ASP A 327 3.64 -11.98 14.78
CA ASP A 327 3.75 -12.01 13.32
C ASP A 327 4.87 -11.06 12.85
N ILE A 328 5.59 -11.45 11.81
CA ILE A 328 6.70 -10.68 11.23
C ILE A 328 6.47 -10.46 9.73
N GLY A 329 6.20 -9.21 9.37
CA GLY A 329 5.96 -8.75 8.00
C GLY A 329 6.69 -7.46 7.68
N GLY A 330 6.46 -6.88 6.50
CA GLY A 330 7.13 -5.65 6.07
C GLY A 330 6.71 -4.42 6.90
N SER A 331 7.58 -3.40 6.93
CA SER A 331 7.37 -2.20 7.73
C SER A 331 6.39 -1.22 7.10
N ALA A 332 6.36 -1.11 5.76
CA ALA A 332 5.40 -0.29 5.05
C ALA A 332 3.96 -0.77 5.30
N GLU A 333 3.74 -2.08 5.19
CA GLU A 333 2.47 -2.74 5.48
C GLU A 333 2.05 -2.53 6.94
N TRP A 334 3.01 -2.51 7.87
CA TRP A 334 2.73 -2.18 9.27
C TRP A 334 2.20 -0.75 9.38
N ALA A 335 2.87 0.25 8.83
CA ALA A 335 2.44 1.65 8.94
C ALA A 335 1.08 1.89 8.26
N VAL A 336 0.89 1.33 7.06
CA VAL A 336 -0.35 1.46 6.28
C VAL A 336 -1.52 0.73 6.95
N GLY A 337 -1.28 -0.37 7.66
CA GLY A 337 -2.31 -1.11 8.39
C GLY A 337 -2.61 -0.56 9.79
N VAL A 338 -1.59 -0.04 10.48
CA VAL A 338 -1.71 0.40 11.89
C VAL A 338 -2.44 1.72 12.03
N LEU A 339 -2.20 2.69 11.15
CA LEU A 339 -2.86 3.99 11.24
C LEU A 339 -4.41 3.87 11.22
N PRO A 340 -5.03 3.19 10.23
CA PRO A 340 -6.48 2.99 10.24
C PRO A 340 -6.95 2.07 11.38
N LEU A 341 -6.14 1.12 11.85
CA LEU A 341 -6.46 0.33 13.05
C LEU A 341 -6.60 1.24 14.29
N VAL A 342 -5.66 2.17 14.49
CA VAL A 342 -5.67 3.12 15.61
C VAL A 342 -6.84 4.09 15.51
N TRP A 343 -7.20 4.56 14.30
CA TRP A 343 -8.40 5.36 14.09
C TRP A 343 -9.68 4.63 14.51
N ARG A 344 -9.74 3.30 14.35
CA ARG A 344 -10.86 2.47 14.83
C ARG A 344 -10.82 2.18 16.33
N GLY A 345 -9.81 2.66 17.06
CA GLY A 345 -9.64 2.46 18.51
C GLY A 345 -8.76 1.27 18.89
N GLY A 346 -8.09 0.65 17.91
CA GLY A 346 -7.10 -0.40 18.16
C GLY A 346 -5.75 0.14 18.64
N GLN A 347 -4.81 -0.77 18.87
CA GLN A 347 -3.44 -0.47 19.26
C GLN A 347 -2.46 -1.42 18.57
N ALA A 348 -1.25 -0.92 18.30
CA ALA A 348 -0.17 -1.71 17.75
C ALA A 348 1.19 -1.30 18.33
N ILE A 349 2.02 -2.31 18.59
CA ILE A 349 3.44 -2.19 18.87
C ILE A 349 4.21 -2.91 17.77
N GLY A 350 5.21 -2.24 17.20
CA GLY A 350 6.17 -2.80 16.28
C GLY A 350 7.55 -2.89 16.91
N MET A 351 8.33 -3.86 16.48
CA MET A 351 9.76 -3.96 16.78
C MET A 351 10.48 -4.38 15.50
N LEU A 352 11.52 -3.65 15.11
CA LEU A 352 12.30 -4.00 13.92
C LEU A 352 12.94 -5.38 14.11
N THR A 353 13.15 -6.09 13.01
CA THR A 353 13.76 -7.42 12.97
C THR A 353 14.76 -7.50 11.82
N SER A 354 15.77 -8.36 11.95
CA SER A 354 16.78 -8.57 10.93
C SER A 354 16.19 -9.34 9.75
N GLN A 355 16.13 -8.69 8.60
CA GLN A 355 15.71 -9.32 7.36
C GLN A 355 16.75 -10.34 6.89
N SER A 356 18.03 -10.02 7.04
CA SER A 356 19.15 -10.87 6.67
C SER A 356 19.08 -12.21 7.41
N SER A 357 18.87 -12.17 8.72
CA SER A 357 18.71 -13.37 9.54
C SER A 357 17.44 -14.14 9.20
N LEU A 358 16.30 -13.46 9.09
CA LEU A 358 14.98 -14.08 8.88
C LEU A 358 14.76 -14.70 7.51
N THR A 359 15.60 -14.39 6.54
CA THR A 359 15.47 -14.91 5.18
C THR A 359 16.39 -16.08 4.91
N ARG A 360 17.29 -16.46 5.81
CA ARG A 360 18.19 -17.61 5.65
C ARG A 360 17.42 -18.92 5.40
N GLY A 361 17.78 -19.62 4.32
CA GLY A 361 17.11 -20.85 3.90
C GLY A 361 17.67 -22.13 4.52
N ASP A 362 18.87 -22.03 5.08
CA ASP A 362 19.74 -23.09 5.60
C ASP A 362 19.54 -23.41 7.09
N VAL A 363 18.66 -22.68 7.77
CA VAL A 363 18.44 -22.78 9.24
C VAL A 363 17.04 -23.24 9.60
N SER A 364 16.87 -23.75 10.83
CA SER A 364 15.57 -24.21 11.33
C SER A 364 14.63 -23.04 11.69
N PRO A 365 13.31 -23.28 11.74
CA PRO A 365 12.33 -22.30 12.27
C PRO A 365 12.72 -21.70 13.62
N GLU A 366 13.19 -22.51 14.57
CA GLU A 366 13.60 -22.10 15.92
C GLU A 366 14.81 -21.18 15.86
N GLN A 367 15.80 -21.51 15.03
CA GLN A 367 16.97 -20.67 14.83
C GLN A 367 16.59 -19.32 14.20
N LEU A 368 15.72 -19.31 13.18
CA LEU A 368 15.20 -18.06 12.60
C LEU A 368 14.51 -17.20 13.66
N TRP A 369 13.69 -17.80 14.51
CA TRP A 369 13.01 -17.09 15.58
C TRP A 369 14.02 -16.51 16.58
N ASN A 370 15.00 -17.28 17.03
CA ASN A 370 16.02 -16.81 17.98
C ASN A 370 16.91 -15.70 17.39
N ASP A 371 17.25 -15.79 16.10
CA ASP A 371 18.12 -14.85 15.40
C ASP A 371 17.39 -13.61 14.87
N ARG A 372 16.07 -13.47 15.06
CA ARG A 372 15.28 -12.39 14.46
C ARG A 372 15.71 -10.97 14.84
N PHE A 373 16.51 -10.80 15.89
CA PHE A 373 17.08 -9.53 16.31
C PHE A 373 18.62 -9.45 16.16
N HIS A 374 19.22 -10.40 15.43
CA HIS A 374 20.63 -10.38 15.07
C HIS A 374 20.81 -9.61 13.77
N TYR A 375 20.98 -8.29 13.87
CA TYR A 375 21.14 -7.41 12.73
C TYR A 375 22.56 -7.47 12.15
N THR A 376 22.67 -7.29 10.84
CA THR A 376 23.96 -7.00 10.19
C THR A 376 24.38 -5.56 10.48
N GLU A 377 25.64 -5.21 10.19
CA GLU A 377 26.12 -3.82 10.29
C GLU A 377 25.30 -2.87 9.40
N GLU A 378 24.98 -3.27 8.17
CA GLU A 378 24.13 -2.49 7.26
C GLU A 378 22.73 -2.25 7.84
N GLU A 379 22.11 -3.28 8.42
CA GLU A 379 20.80 -3.16 9.07
C GLU A 379 20.86 -2.28 10.32
N PHE A 380 21.93 -2.39 11.12
CA PHE A 380 22.15 -1.49 12.24
C PHE A 380 22.24 -0.04 11.77
N MET A 381 23.03 0.27 10.74
CA MET A 381 23.12 1.64 10.19
C MET A 381 21.76 2.18 9.76
N LEU A 382 20.92 1.37 9.10
CA LEU A 382 19.55 1.76 8.73
C LEU A 382 18.68 2.08 9.96
N ILE A 383 18.79 1.28 11.01
CA ILE A 383 18.07 1.48 12.28
C ILE A 383 18.55 2.75 12.99
N GLN A 384 19.86 3.03 12.96
CA GLN A 384 20.48 4.23 13.54
C GLN A 384 20.04 5.50 12.80
N ASP A 385 20.12 5.50 11.46
CA ASP A 385 19.68 6.62 10.62
C ASP A 385 18.20 6.94 10.82
N ALA A 386 17.39 5.91 11.02
CA ALA A 386 15.96 6.02 11.32
C ALA A 386 15.66 6.35 12.81
N ARG A 387 16.70 6.50 13.65
CA ARG A 387 16.64 6.88 15.07
C ARG A 387 15.88 5.91 15.98
N PHE A 388 15.93 4.61 15.70
CA PHE A 388 15.27 3.56 16.50
C PHE A 388 16.14 2.97 17.64
N GLU A 389 17.32 3.52 17.91
CA GLU A 389 18.26 2.96 18.91
C GLU A 389 17.77 3.04 20.37
N GLN A 390 17.03 4.09 20.72
CA GLN A 390 16.72 4.42 22.12
C GLN A 390 15.46 3.73 22.66
N LYS A 391 14.51 3.38 21.78
CA LYS A 391 13.28 2.65 22.11
C LYS A 391 13.21 1.46 21.15
N PRO A 392 13.48 0.22 21.61
CA PRO A 392 13.60 -0.94 20.73
C PRO A 392 12.26 -1.38 20.13
N TYR A 393 11.16 -0.78 20.56
CA TYR A 393 9.81 -0.96 20.03
C TYR A 393 9.17 0.41 19.79
N PHE A 394 8.13 0.45 18.98
CA PHE A 394 7.47 1.70 18.59
C PHE A 394 5.97 1.50 18.42
N SER A 395 5.21 2.56 18.64
CA SER A 395 3.81 2.68 18.23
C SER A 395 3.66 3.74 17.15
N ILE A 396 2.45 3.91 16.61
CA ILE A 396 2.21 4.92 15.57
C ILE A 396 2.55 6.34 16.05
N LYS A 397 2.50 6.60 17.36
CA LYS A 397 2.83 7.89 17.98
C LYS A 397 4.33 8.21 17.93
N ASP A 398 5.18 7.18 17.78
CA ASP A 398 6.61 7.36 17.57
C ASP A 398 6.93 7.71 16.10
N ILE A 399 6.04 7.34 15.16
CA ILE A 399 6.19 7.58 13.72
C ILE A 399 5.57 8.92 13.30
N LEU A 400 4.40 9.26 13.86
CA LEU A 400 3.58 10.41 13.46
C LEU A 400 3.52 11.49 14.55
N ASP A 401 3.47 12.76 14.13
CA ASP A 401 3.27 13.93 14.99
C ASP A 401 2.00 13.82 15.84
N ASP A 402 0.87 13.68 15.17
CA ASP A 402 -0.45 13.48 15.74
C ASP A 402 -1.24 12.54 14.84
N PRO A 403 -1.34 11.24 15.18
CA PRO A 403 -2.09 10.27 14.38
C PRO A 403 -3.55 10.66 14.10
N PHE A 404 -4.15 11.57 14.89
CA PHE A 404 -5.55 11.98 14.75
C PHE A 404 -5.73 13.37 14.11
N ALA A 405 -4.67 14.00 13.59
CA ALA A 405 -4.72 15.34 12.98
C ALA A 405 -5.79 15.47 11.87
N GLY A 406 -6.03 14.40 11.13
CA GLY A 406 -6.94 14.34 10.00
C GLY A 406 -6.40 13.36 8.97
N GLY A 407 -7.19 12.37 8.54
CA GLY A 407 -6.65 11.31 7.69
C GLY A 407 -7.70 10.43 7.00
N ILE A 408 -7.28 9.78 5.93
CA ILE A 408 -8.03 8.73 5.24
C ILE A 408 -7.08 7.65 4.71
N SER A 409 -7.48 6.40 4.85
CA SER A 409 -6.88 5.23 4.23
C SER A 409 -7.88 4.63 3.24
N ALA A 410 -7.39 4.17 2.09
CA ALA A 410 -8.20 3.59 1.04
C ALA A 410 -7.54 2.34 0.46
N PHE A 411 -8.35 1.30 0.24
CA PHE A 411 -7.90 -0.04 -0.15
C PHE A 411 -8.73 -0.58 -1.32
N GLY A 412 -8.20 -0.59 -2.54
CA GLY A 412 -8.94 -0.97 -3.74
C GLY A 412 -8.80 -2.46 -4.07
N CYS A 413 -9.90 -3.20 -4.13
CA CYS A 413 -9.87 -4.65 -4.37
C CYS A 413 -9.51 -5.00 -5.82
N ILE A 414 -8.36 -5.65 -6.03
CA ILE A 414 -7.97 -6.22 -7.33
C ILE A 414 -8.63 -7.59 -7.52
N THR A 415 -8.61 -8.42 -6.47
CA THR A 415 -9.23 -9.75 -6.42
C THR A 415 -10.26 -9.82 -5.29
N ASP A 416 -11.18 -10.78 -5.37
CA ASP A 416 -12.21 -11.03 -4.36
C ASP A 416 -11.58 -11.21 -2.98
N ASN A 417 -12.20 -10.72 -1.91
CA ASN A 417 -11.62 -10.75 -0.57
C ASN A 417 -12.14 -11.95 0.27
N TYR A 418 -11.23 -12.69 0.92
CA TYR A 418 -11.60 -13.81 1.80
C TYR A 418 -12.31 -13.40 3.09
N TYR A 419 -11.98 -12.22 3.62
CA TYR A 419 -12.42 -11.77 4.93
C TYR A 419 -13.75 -11.04 4.88
N LEU A 420 -13.96 -10.22 3.85
CA LEU A 420 -15.22 -9.57 3.53
C LEU A 420 -15.72 -10.08 2.17
N PRO A 421 -16.48 -11.20 2.12
CA PRO A 421 -16.81 -11.87 0.86
C PRO A 421 -17.66 -11.06 -0.14
N PHE A 422 -18.24 -9.95 0.28
CA PHE A 422 -18.96 -9.03 -0.61
C PHE A 422 -18.05 -7.99 -1.27
N MET A 423 -16.81 -7.88 -0.82
CA MET A 423 -15.77 -7.09 -1.46
C MET A 423 -15.14 -7.92 -2.58
N GLU A 424 -15.83 -7.92 -3.69
CA GLU A 424 -15.36 -8.55 -4.94
C GLU A 424 -14.21 -7.73 -5.55
N GLY A 425 -13.33 -8.41 -6.27
CA GLY A 425 -12.30 -7.75 -7.07
C GLY A 425 -12.88 -7.07 -8.30
N VAL A 426 -12.01 -6.49 -9.11
CA VAL A 426 -12.42 -5.75 -10.32
C VAL A 426 -13.26 -6.63 -11.25
N LYS A 427 -14.46 -6.17 -11.61
CA LYS A 427 -15.33 -6.86 -12.58
C LYS A 427 -15.47 -6.02 -13.83
N THR A 428 -15.52 -6.69 -14.99
CA THR A 428 -15.72 -6.02 -16.27
C THR A 428 -16.93 -6.62 -16.97
N ASN A 429 -17.69 -5.79 -17.66
CA ASN A 429 -18.72 -6.20 -18.59
C ASN A 429 -18.36 -5.63 -19.97
N ARG A 430 -18.07 -6.52 -20.92
CA ARG A 430 -17.68 -6.13 -22.29
C ARG A 430 -18.86 -5.68 -23.15
N GLU A 431 -20.07 -6.15 -22.85
CA GLU A 431 -21.27 -5.76 -23.62
C GLU A 431 -21.58 -4.29 -23.37
N ASP A 432 -21.49 -3.87 -22.10
CA ASP A 432 -21.79 -2.50 -21.69
C ASP A 432 -20.54 -1.64 -21.51
N ASN A 433 -19.33 -2.14 -21.80
CA ASN A 433 -18.06 -1.43 -21.55
C ASN A 433 -17.97 -0.86 -20.11
N THR A 434 -18.41 -1.59 -19.10
CA THR A 434 -18.37 -1.13 -17.70
C THR A 434 -17.31 -1.86 -16.90
N VAL A 435 -16.74 -1.17 -15.92
CA VAL A 435 -15.83 -1.75 -14.92
C VAL A 435 -16.30 -1.39 -13.52
N SER A 436 -16.32 -2.37 -12.63
CA SER A 436 -16.71 -2.21 -11.23
C SER A 436 -15.55 -2.53 -10.29
N VAL A 437 -15.46 -1.80 -9.19
CA VAL A 437 -14.42 -1.95 -8.16
C VAL A 437 -15.00 -1.70 -6.78
N ASN A 438 -14.53 -2.44 -5.78
CA ASN A 438 -14.83 -2.18 -4.38
C ASN A 438 -13.61 -1.53 -3.71
N VAL A 439 -13.84 -0.50 -2.90
CA VAL A 439 -12.80 0.16 -2.09
C VAL A 439 -13.22 0.18 -0.64
N LEU A 440 -12.36 -0.35 0.24
CA LEU A 440 -12.51 -0.15 1.68
C LEU A 440 -11.86 1.18 2.05
N ALA A 441 -12.59 2.05 2.74
CA ALA A 441 -12.08 3.31 3.26
C ALA A 441 -12.20 3.35 4.78
N VAL A 442 -11.17 3.86 5.45
CA VAL A 442 -11.18 4.16 6.89
C VAL A 442 -10.69 5.59 7.07
N ASN A 443 -11.47 6.45 7.72
CA ASN A 443 -11.03 7.83 7.98
C ASN A 443 -10.55 8.00 9.43
N SER A 444 -9.98 9.15 9.74
CA SER A 444 -9.43 9.44 11.06
C SER A 444 -10.46 9.57 12.18
N LEU A 445 -11.76 9.59 11.86
CA LEU A 445 -12.84 9.41 12.83
C LEU A 445 -13.07 7.92 13.15
N GLY A 446 -12.39 6.97 12.51
CA GLY A 446 -12.63 5.53 12.69
C GLY A 446 -13.83 4.99 11.93
N ILE A 447 -14.47 5.82 11.09
CA ILE A 447 -15.56 5.40 10.22
C ILE A 447 -14.98 4.50 9.14
N MET A 448 -15.59 3.34 8.95
CA MET A 448 -15.18 2.33 7.98
C MET A 448 -16.31 2.08 6.99
N GLU A 449 -16.01 2.19 5.70
CA GLU A 449 -16.98 2.13 4.61
C GLU A 449 -16.43 1.27 3.46
N CYS A 450 -17.30 0.50 2.80
CA CYS A 450 -16.99 -0.13 1.53
C CYS A 450 -17.74 0.61 0.42
N TRP A 451 -16.99 1.25 -0.47
CA TRP A 451 -17.47 1.96 -1.65
C TRP A 451 -17.51 0.98 -2.83
N GLN A 452 -18.69 0.76 -3.40
CA GLN A 452 -18.89 -0.05 -4.58
C GLN A 452 -19.12 0.89 -5.76
N LEU A 453 -18.17 0.96 -6.68
CA LEU A 453 -18.17 1.94 -7.76
C LEU A 453 -18.21 1.22 -9.10
N LYS A 454 -19.06 1.71 -10.01
CA LYS A 454 -19.17 1.21 -11.38
C LYS A 454 -18.98 2.36 -12.36
N PHE A 455 -18.05 2.18 -13.27
CA PHE A 455 -17.67 3.14 -14.28
C PHE A 455 -18.02 2.65 -15.66
N LYS A 456 -18.47 3.56 -16.52
CA LYS A 456 -18.46 3.42 -17.97
C LYS A 456 -17.06 3.72 -18.49
N CYS A 457 -16.53 2.84 -19.33
CA CYS A 457 -15.45 3.18 -20.25
C CYS A 457 -16.10 3.78 -21.50
N ASN A 458 -15.94 5.09 -21.72
CA ASN A 458 -16.78 5.82 -22.66
C ASN A 458 -16.60 5.33 -24.10
N HIS A 459 -15.37 4.99 -24.50
CA HIS A 459 -15.09 4.37 -25.79
C HIS A 459 -15.08 2.84 -25.71
N SER A 460 -14.15 2.25 -24.95
CA SER A 460 -14.08 0.80 -24.73
C SER A 460 -13.19 0.44 -23.53
N LEU A 461 -13.35 -0.79 -23.02
CA LEU A 461 -12.46 -1.32 -21.98
C LEU A 461 -10.99 -1.34 -22.42
N GLU A 462 -10.72 -1.71 -23.67
CA GLU A 462 -9.37 -1.75 -24.23
C GLU A 462 -8.74 -0.35 -24.35
N ASN A 463 -9.53 0.67 -24.70
CA ASN A 463 -9.05 2.05 -24.73
C ASN A 463 -8.69 2.54 -23.34
N THR A 464 -9.57 2.34 -22.35
CA THR A 464 -9.28 2.68 -20.94
C THR A 464 -8.04 1.93 -20.44
N ALA A 465 -7.93 0.63 -20.70
CA ALA A 465 -6.75 -0.15 -20.32
C ALA A 465 -5.47 0.42 -20.93
N ARG A 466 -5.49 0.79 -22.22
CA ARG A 466 -4.36 1.44 -22.91
C ARG A 466 -3.98 2.78 -22.27
N LEU A 467 -4.95 3.60 -21.89
CA LEU A 467 -4.71 4.87 -21.20
C LEU A 467 -4.15 4.67 -19.78
N MET A 468 -4.44 3.54 -19.14
CA MET A 468 -3.90 3.20 -17.81
C MET A 468 -2.50 2.56 -17.86
N MET A 469 -2.02 2.08 -19.02
CA MET A 469 -0.70 1.46 -19.14
C MET A 469 0.44 2.41 -18.80
N SER A 470 1.43 1.92 -18.06
CA SER A 470 2.62 2.73 -17.73
C SER A 470 3.40 3.12 -19.00
N PRO A 471 4.04 4.31 -19.05
CA PRO A 471 4.93 4.69 -20.15
C PRO A 471 5.99 3.64 -20.46
N LYS A 472 6.57 2.95 -19.45
CA LYS A 472 7.55 1.87 -19.67
C LYS A 472 7.05 0.78 -20.62
N GLN A 473 5.79 0.38 -20.51
CA GLN A 473 5.21 -0.65 -21.38
C GLN A 473 5.16 -0.17 -22.83
N THR A 474 4.83 1.10 -23.06
CA THR A 474 4.81 1.68 -24.41
C THR A 474 6.19 1.84 -25.03
N LEU A 475 7.24 1.89 -24.20
CA LEU A 475 8.63 1.99 -24.64
C LEU A 475 9.31 0.61 -24.75
N ALA A 476 8.68 -0.47 -24.26
CA ALA A 476 9.31 -1.76 -24.01
C ALA A 476 9.94 -2.42 -25.25
N ASP A 477 9.45 -2.12 -26.46
CA ASP A 477 9.91 -2.73 -27.71
C ASP A 477 10.74 -1.77 -28.60
N LEU A 478 10.99 -0.53 -28.15
CA LEU A 478 11.75 0.49 -28.91
C LEU A 478 13.23 0.59 -28.49
N GLU A 479 14.13 0.85 -29.43
CA GLU A 479 15.58 1.01 -29.15
C GLU A 479 16.19 2.16 -29.97
N GLY A 480 17.33 2.69 -29.50
CA GLY A 480 18.12 3.69 -30.22
C GLY A 480 17.31 4.93 -30.60
N LYS A 481 17.35 5.29 -31.88
CA LYS A 481 16.66 6.48 -32.40
C LYS A 481 15.14 6.40 -32.26
N GLU A 482 14.54 5.22 -32.39
CA GLU A 482 13.09 5.06 -32.27
C GLU A 482 12.62 5.33 -30.83
N LEU A 483 13.41 4.86 -29.85
CA LEU A 483 13.19 5.14 -28.44
C LEU A 483 13.33 6.64 -28.14
N GLU A 484 14.37 7.28 -28.66
CA GLU A 484 14.60 8.72 -28.50
C GLU A 484 13.46 9.55 -29.10
N ASP A 485 13.02 9.22 -30.32
CA ASP A 485 11.90 9.90 -30.99
C ASP A 485 10.59 9.70 -30.21
N ALA A 486 10.37 8.53 -29.61
CA ALA A 486 9.19 8.26 -28.79
C ALA A 486 9.20 9.06 -27.47
N ILE A 487 10.32 9.07 -26.75
CA ILE A 487 10.47 9.88 -25.53
C ILE A 487 10.33 11.37 -25.89
N GLY A 488 10.96 11.84 -26.95
CA GLY A 488 10.84 13.22 -27.43
C GLY A 488 9.41 13.62 -27.78
N LYS A 489 8.59 12.70 -28.32
CA LYS A 489 7.15 12.94 -28.53
C LYS A 489 6.38 13.04 -27.22
N MET A 490 6.66 12.15 -26.26
CA MET A 490 6.03 12.20 -24.93
C MET A 490 6.32 13.50 -24.20
N LEU A 491 7.55 14.03 -24.33
CA LEU A 491 7.98 15.26 -23.67
C LEU A 491 7.42 16.55 -24.32
N LYS A 492 6.91 16.49 -25.56
CA LYS A 492 6.31 17.64 -26.26
C LYS A 492 4.84 17.87 -25.94
N ASP A 493 4.14 16.86 -25.44
CA ASP A 493 2.76 16.96 -25.00
C ASP A 493 2.74 17.17 -23.48
N ASP A 494 2.16 18.26 -22.98
CA ASP A 494 2.22 18.62 -21.55
C ASP A 494 1.59 17.55 -20.64
N LYS A 495 0.48 16.93 -21.08
CA LYS A 495 -0.22 15.90 -20.31
C LYS A 495 0.63 14.63 -20.26
N ILE A 496 1.20 14.22 -21.39
CA ILE A 496 2.05 13.03 -21.47
C ILE A 496 3.40 13.28 -20.78
N ARG A 497 3.96 14.50 -20.84
CA ARG A 497 5.20 14.89 -20.14
C ARG A 497 5.06 14.73 -18.64
N LYS A 498 3.93 15.17 -18.05
CA LYS A 498 3.63 14.98 -16.62
C LYS A 498 3.56 13.49 -16.25
N ARG A 499 2.82 12.70 -17.04
CA ARG A 499 2.74 11.24 -16.90
C ARG A 499 4.12 10.58 -16.96
N TYR A 500 4.94 10.97 -17.94
CA TYR A 500 6.29 10.47 -18.13
C TYR A 500 7.20 10.80 -16.93
N ARG A 501 7.09 12.01 -16.39
CA ARG A 501 7.83 12.43 -15.18
C ARG A 501 7.49 11.57 -13.97
N ILE A 502 6.21 11.30 -13.74
CA ILE A 502 5.75 10.40 -12.66
C ILE A 502 6.34 9.01 -12.84
N PHE A 503 6.27 8.47 -14.06
CA PHE A 503 6.88 7.18 -14.40
C PHE A 503 8.37 7.16 -14.09
N PHE A 504 9.10 8.16 -14.57
CA PHE A 504 10.55 8.25 -14.40
C PHE A 504 10.93 8.26 -12.92
N ASN A 505 10.23 9.07 -12.12
CA ASN A 505 10.45 9.16 -10.68
C ASN A 505 10.18 7.81 -9.99
N ASN A 506 9.03 7.18 -10.27
CA ASN A 506 8.62 5.96 -9.59
C ASN A 506 9.45 4.74 -10.00
N GLU A 507 9.83 4.62 -11.27
CA GLU A 507 10.59 3.48 -11.78
C GLU A 507 12.04 3.49 -11.32
N TYR A 508 12.66 4.67 -11.33
CA TYR A 508 14.10 4.81 -11.09
C TYR A 508 14.43 5.32 -9.69
N TYR A 509 13.42 5.48 -8.84
CA TYR A 509 13.55 6.03 -7.50
C TYR A 509 14.68 5.45 -6.64
N PRO A 510 15.04 4.15 -6.69
CA PRO A 510 16.12 3.62 -5.85
C PRO A 510 17.49 4.22 -6.21
N ALA A 511 17.59 4.90 -7.36
CA ALA A 511 18.78 5.58 -7.85
C ALA A 511 18.53 7.07 -8.12
N LEU A 512 17.42 7.64 -7.65
CA LEU A 512 17.12 9.06 -7.72
C LEU A 512 17.10 9.67 -6.32
N ILE A 513 17.62 10.88 -6.19
CA ILE A 513 17.41 11.72 -5.00
C ILE A 513 16.56 12.90 -5.43
N PRO A 514 15.32 13.05 -4.93
CA PRO A 514 14.54 14.25 -5.16
C PRO A 514 15.16 15.42 -4.38
N VAL A 515 15.34 16.55 -5.06
CA VAL A 515 15.82 17.81 -4.48
C VAL A 515 14.92 18.94 -4.98
N HIS A 516 14.00 19.38 -4.12
CA HIS A 516 12.89 20.27 -4.50
C HIS A 516 12.10 19.71 -5.68
N ASP A 517 12.02 20.44 -6.80
CA ASP A 517 11.40 20.03 -8.04
C ASP A 517 12.41 19.45 -9.06
N LYS A 518 13.63 19.10 -8.64
CA LYS A 518 14.65 18.46 -9.49
C LYS A 518 15.08 17.10 -8.96
N LEU A 519 15.90 16.41 -9.75
CA LEU A 519 16.39 15.07 -9.46
C LEU A 519 17.92 15.01 -9.56
N VAL A 520 18.53 14.23 -8.68
CA VAL A 520 19.92 13.78 -8.82
C VAL A 520 19.92 12.31 -9.21
N ILE A 521 20.66 11.95 -10.27
CA ILE A 521 20.80 10.57 -10.73
C ILE A 521 22.06 9.95 -10.12
N LEU A 522 21.89 8.83 -9.42
CA LEU A 522 23.00 8.04 -8.88
C LEU A 522 23.44 6.99 -9.90
N HIS A 523 24.28 7.37 -10.87
CA HIS A 523 24.72 6.46 -11.95
C HIS A 523 25.32 5.13 -11.45
N LYS A 524 26.08 5.15 -10.35
CA LYS A 524 26.61 3.92 -9.75
C LYS A 524 25.49 3.01 -9.22
N ALA A 525 24.44 3.58 -8.63
CA ALA A 525 23.29 2.81 -8.17
C ALA A 525 22.53 2.18 -9.35
N ILE A 526 22.36 2.91 -10.46
CA ILE A 526 21.78 2.35 -11.70
C ILE A 526 22.57 1.11 -12.17
N ASN A 527 23.90 1.19 -12.23
CA ASN A 527 24.74 0.06 -12.62
C ASN A 527 24.53 -1.15 -11.71
N THR A 528 24.57 -0.93 -10.39
CA THR A 528 24.36 -1.99 -9.40
C THR A 528 22.95 -2.60 -9.49
N LEU A 529 21.93 -1.79 -9.77
CA LEU A 529 20.56 -2.25 -9.98
C LEU A 529 20.45 -3.11 -11.26
N ILE A 530 21.14 -2.74 -12.33
CA ILE A 530 21.18 -3.56 -13.57
C ILE A 530 21.93 -4.87 -13.35
N GLU A 531 23.12 -4.83 -12.73
CA GLU A 531 23.93 -6.01 -12.41
C GLU A 531 23.16 -7.05 -11.59
N ARG A 532 22.29 -6.57 -10.70
CA ARG A 532 21.44 -7.43 -9.86
C ARG A 532 20.19 -7.92 -10.60
N GLY A 533 19.82 -7.32 -11.74
CA GLY A 533 18.60 -7.63 -12.50
C GLY A 533 17.35 -6.85 -12.07
N ALA A 534 17.53 -5.83 -11.23
CA ALA A 534 16.49 -4.88 -10.82
C ALA A 534 16.08 -3.99 -12.00
N LEU A 535 17.05 -3.53 -12.77
CA LEU A 535 16.85 -2.76 -13.97
C LEU A 535 17.42 -3.53 -15.16
N GLN A 536 17.02 -3.15 -16.36
CA GLN A 536 17.54 -3.72 -17.60
C GLN A 536 18.49 -2.73 -18.29
N GLU A 537 19.33 -3.18 -19.22
CA GLU A 537 20.20 -2.25 -19.98
C GLU A 537 19.39 -1.18 -20.73
N LYS A 538 18.18 -1.52 -21.15
CA LYS A 538 17.24 -0.55 -21.70
C LYS A 538 16.89 0.60 -20.75
N ASP A 539 16.85 0.35 -19.45
CA ASP A 539 16.59 1.40 -18.46
C ASP A 539 17.72 2.43 -18.42
N ARG A 540 18.97 1.99 -18.63
CA ARG A 540 20.12 2.90 -18.80
C ARG A 540 19.92 3.81 -20.01
N GLU A 541 19.46 3.25 -21.12
CA GLU A 541 19.19 4.00 -22.35
C GLU A 541 18.07 5.04 -22.15
N ILE A 542 16.95 4.65 -21.54
CA ILE A 542 15.84 5.55 -21.19
C ILE A 542 16.34 6.70 -20.32
N ILE A 543 17.12 6.40 -19.28
CA ILE A 543 17.68 7.42 -18.38
C ILE A 543 18.59 8.39 -19.15
N HIS A 544 19.53 7.87 -19.94
CA HIS A 544 20.46 8.68 -20.71
C HIS A 544 19.75 9.60 -21.71
N ILE A 545 18.79 9.08 -22.47
CA ILE A 545 17.99 9.85 -23.40
C ILE A 545 17.22 10.95 -22.66
N THR A 546 16.56 10.60 -21.54
CA THR A 546 15.76 11.55 -20.76
C THR A 546 16.63 12.69 -20.23
N SER A 547 17.79 12.38 -19.64
CA SER A 547 18.72 13.39 -19.10
C SER A 547 19.24 14.38 -20.14
N ARG A 548 19.31 13.96 -21.41
CA ARG A 548 19.71 14.84 -22.51
C ARG A 548 18.56 15.68 -23.06
N LEU A 549 17.34 15.14 -23.08
CA LEU A 549 16.17 15.82 -23.65
C LEU A 549 15.51 16.82 -22.69
N VAL A 550 15.66 16.62 -21.38
CA VAL A 550 15.11 17.48 -20.31
C VAL A 550 16.15 17.68 -19.21
N ASP A 551 17.23 18.39 -19.55
CA ASP A 551 18.31 18.73 -18.61
C ASP A 551 17.82 19.57 -17.42
N ASP A 552 16.75 20.37 -17.62
CA ASP A 552 16.07 21.18 -16.61
C ASP A 552 15.56 20.37 -15.40
N TRP A 553 15.25 19.08 -15.59
CA TRP A 553 14.79 18.18 -14.51
C TRP A 553 15.90 17.77 -13.56
N PHE A 554 17.16 17.91 -13.97
CA PHE A 554 18.29 17.36 -13.25
C PHE A 554 19.15 18.46 -12.64
N ILE A 555 19.79 18.14 -11.51
CA ILE A 555 20.87 18.95 -10.97
C ILE A 555 22.15 18.51 -11.65
N SER A 556 22.76 19.40 -12.43
CA SER A 556 24.11 19.23 -12.97
C SER A 556 25.12 19.32 -11.82
N TYR A 557 25.80 18.22 -11.53
CA TYR A 557 27.07 18.26 -10.81
C TYR A 557 28.18 18.27 -11.86
N ASP A 558 28.79 19.44 -12.06
CA ASP A 558 30.12 19.51 -12.69
C ASP A 558 31.19 18.94 -11.74
#